data_AF-A0A7X3ZC41-F1
#
_entry.id   AF-A0A7X3ZC41-F1
#
_cell.length_a   1.000
_cell.length_b   1.000
_cell.length_c   1.000
_cell.angle_alpha   90.00
_cell.angle_beta   90.00
_cell.angle_gamma   90.00
#
_symmetry.space_group_name_H-M   'P 1'
#
loop_
_entity.id
_entity.type
_entity.pdbx_description
1 polymer ?
#
loop_
_entity_poly.entity_id
_entity_poly.type
_entity_poly.pdbx_seq_one_letter_code
_entity_poly.pdbx_strand_id
1 'polypeptide(L)'
;MLRLLTNWLYDRDPFTPLRFADSFAALKAKLATDDRYLERLIQRHLLGNAHRTTVVLQPDAELGTRLEEEETTRLAEARAHLSHADLEELVASTEKLKHLQEQPDAPEDLAKLPRLQLSDLDKAIKTVPRQEDQIAGVPVLHHDLFTNGIAYLDVGCDLRVLPQELLPYIPLFGRALLEMGTERMSFVELQQRIGSQTGGLSAHSLVGPRPDGGPAAAYLFLRGKAMAERVADLTAIVRDVLLEGRLDDQERFLQMALEERASAEAGLVPGGHRVVLTRLRAQFDETGWLAEQMRGLSYLFFLRQLIEDIRGDWPAVQARLEQIRALLVNRPGMLCNATVAGGDRAACDQSLEALLRELPQEAHPSASWTPNLT
;
A
#
# COMPACT_ATOMS: atom_id res chain seq x y z
N MET A 1 -1.55 -17.23 15.93
CA MET A 1 -2.72 -18.13 16.02
C MET A 1 -3.01 -18.83 14.69
N LEU A 2 -3.30 -18.12 13.59
CA LEU A 2 -3.64 -18.74 12.30
C LEU A 2 -2.55 -19.67 11.72
N ARG A 3 -1.25 -19.34 11.88
CA ARG A 3 -0.13 -20.20 11.45
C ARG A 3 -0.03 -21.53 12.19
N LEU A 4 -0.62 -21.67 13.37
CA LEU A 4 -0.64 -22.96 14.10
C LEU A 4 -1.69 -23.89 13.49
N LEU A 5 -2.83 -23.31 13.09
CA LEU A 5 -3.98 -24.04 12.57
C LEU A 5 -3.65 -24.78 11.27
N THR A 6 -2.73 -24.27 10.46
CA THR A 6 -2.31 -24.93 9.21
C THR A 6 -1.74 -26.33 9.40
N ASN A 7 -1.17 -26.61 10.58
CA ASN A 7 -0.72 -27.95 10.94
C ASN A 7 -1.71 -28.64 11.87
N TRP A 8 -2.21 -27.90 12.87
CA TRP A 8 -3.03 -28.47 13.92
C TRP A 8 -4.33 -29.09 13.40
N LEU A 9 -4.97 -28.48 12.40
CA LEU A 9 -6.22 -28.97 11.80
C LEU A 9 -6.06 -30.29 11.03
N TYR A 10 -4.81 -30.72 10.78
CA TYR A 10 -4.49 -31.97 10.10
C TYR A 10 -3.69 -32.91 11.02
N ASP A 11 -3.88 -32.78 12.34
CA ASP A 11 -3.24 -33.59 13.40
C ASP A 11 -1.70 -33.57 13.34
N ARG A 12 -1.11 -32.47 12.89
CA ARG A 12 0.35 -32.25 12.88
C ARG A 12 0.79 -31.33 14.01
N ASP A 13 2.07 -31.38 14.34
CA ASP A 13 2.66 -30.52 15.37
C ASP A 13 2.42 -29.02 15.03
N PRO A 14 1.65 -28.29 15.87
CA PRO A 14 1.35 -26.89 15.64
C PRO A 14 2.59 -26.00 15.79
N PHE A 15 3.63 -26.43 16.51
CA PHE A 15 4.81 -25.62 16.79
C PHE A 15 5.85 -25.64 15.68
N THR A 16 5.80 -26.61 14.77
CA THR A 16 6.71 -26.71 13.63
C THR A 16 6.87 -25.38 12.85
N PRO A 17 5.80 -24.71 12.39
CA PRO A 17 5.92 -23.44 11.65
C PRO A 17 6.46 -22.27 12.48
N LEU A 18 6.51 -22.38 13.82
CA LEU A 18 7.11 -21.36 14.68
C LEU A 18 8.62 -21.55 14.84
N ARG A 19 9.13 -22.78 14.74
CA ARG A 19 10.54 -23.13 14.94
C ARG A 19 11.30 -23.14 13.61
N PHE A 20 11.52 -21.96 13.04
CA PHE A 20 12.09 -21.83 11.70
C PHE A 20 13.63 -21.75 11.67
N ALA A 21 14.30 -21.45 12.78
CA ALA A 21 15.74 -21.21 12.82
C ALA A 21 16.57 -22.42 12.30
N ASP A 22 16.34 -23.60 12.87
CA ASP A 22 17.06 -24.83 12.47
C ASP A 22 16.73 -25.24 11.03
N SER A 23 15.46 -25.11 10.64
CA SER A 23 15.01 -25.41 9.26
C SER A 23 15.70 -24.49 8.24
N PHE A 24 15.88 -23.22 8.59
CA PHE A 24 16.55 -22.24 7.74
C PHE A 24 18.06 -22.47 7.68
N ALA A 25 18.70 -22.80 8.80
CA ALA A 25 20.12 -23.19 8.84
C ALA A 25 20.38 -24.44 7.98
N ALA A 26 19.53 -25.46 8.10
CA ALA A 26 19.60 -26.67 7.28
C ALA A 26 19.40 -26.38 5.79
N LEU A 27 18.50 -25.46 5.43
CA LEU A 27 18.31 -25.03 4.05
C LEU A 27 19.57 -24.33 3.50
N LYS A 28 20.16 -23.40 4.27
CA LYS A 28 21.41 -22.73 3.88
C LYS A 28 22.54 -23.72 3.64
N ALA A 29 22.69 -24.72 4.50
CA ALA A 29 23.71 -25.76 4.34
C ALA A 29 23.50 -26.55 3.04
N LYS A 30 22.25 -26.93 2.72
CA LYS A 30 21.94 -27.62 1.45
C LYS A 30 22.28 -26.78 0.23
N LEU A 31 21.87 -25.51 0.22
CA LEU A 31 22.16 -24.58 -0.86
C LEU A 31 23.66 -24.37 -1.08
N ALA A 32 24.46 -24.38 0.01
CA ALA A 32 25.91 -24.23 -0.08
C ALA A 32 26.63 -25.48 -0.61
N THR A 33 26.02 -26.67 -0.49
CA THR A 33 26.63 -27.94 -0.92
C THR A 33 26.14 -28.43 -2.29
N ASP A 34 25.03 -27.87 -2.78
CA ASP A 34 24.31 -28.37 -3.93
C ASP A 34 23.69 -27.21 -4.72
N ASP A 35 24.46 -26.76 -5.70
CA ASP A 35 24.10 -25.64 -6.59
C ASP A 35 22.83 -25.91 -7.41
N ARG A 36 22.38 -27.17 -7.50
CA ARG A 36 21.18 -27.56 -8.25
C ARG A 36 20.00 -27.96 -7.36
N TYR A 37 20.04 -27.61 -6.08
CA TYR A 37 19.02 -28.02 -5.12
C TYR A 37 17.63 -27.50 -5.51
N LEU A 38 17.52 -26.21 -5.83
CA LEU A 38 16.25 -25.55 -6.17
C LEU A 38 15.71 -26.03 -7.52
N GLU A 39 16.58 -26.24 -8.51
CA GLU A 39 16.24 -26.74 -9.84
C GLU A 39 15.62 -28.13 -9.76
N ARG A 40 16.13 -28.99 -8.86
CA ARG A 40 15.53 -30.32 -8.64
C ARG A 40 14.17 -30.25 -7.97
N LEU A 41 13.94 -29.29 -7.08
CA LEU A 41 12.62 -29.05 -6.51
C LEU A 41 11.63 -28.57 -7.57
N ILE A 42 12.04 -27.64 -8.45
CA ILE A 42 11.24 -27.17 -9.60
C ILE A 42 10.90 -28.36 -10.52
N GLN A 43 11.90 -29.16 -10.87
CA GLN A 43 11.70 -30.32 -11.73
C GLN A 43 10.70 -31.31 -11.12
N ARG A 44 10.82 -31.60 -9.82
CA ARG A 44 9.98 -32.58 -9.13
C ARG A 44 8.55 -32.09 -8.88
N HIS A 45 8.41 -30.88 -8.36
CA HIS A 45 7.12 -30.39 -7.83
C HIS A 45 6.32 -29.57 -8.83
N LEU A 46 6.96 -29.00 -9.87
CA LEU A 46 6.30 -28.19 -10.89
C LEU A 46 6.31 -28.87 -12.27
N LEU A 47 7.48 -29.11 -12.85
CA LEU A 47 7.58 -29.58 -14.25
C LEU A 47 7.16 -31.05 -14.41
N GLY A 48 7.59 -31.91 -13.49
CA GLY A 48 7.27 -33.34 -13.49
C GLY A 48 5.97 -33.70 -12.77
N ASN A 49 5.27 -32.73 -12.18
CA ASN A 49 4.03 -32.97 -11.45
C ASN A 49 2.82 -32.84 -12.38
N ALA A 50 2.19 -33.98 -12.69
CA ALA A 50 0.99 -34.03 -13.53
C ALA A 50 -0.29 -33.57 -12.80
N HIS A 51 -0.26 -33.40 -11.47
CA HIS A 51 -1.39 -32.89 -10.69
C HIS A 51 -1.50 -31.36 -10.85
N ARG A 52 -1.90 -30.94 -12.06
CA ARG A 52 -1.98 -29.54 -12.50
C ARG A 52 -3.30 -29.29 -13.23
N THR A 53 -3.94 -28.17 -12.93
CA THR A 53 -5.16 -27.70 -13.61
C THR A 53 -4.90 -26.32 -14.20
N THR A 54 -5.30 -26.11 -15.45
CA THR A 54 -5.29 -24.79 -16.11
C THR A 54 -6.73 -24.29 -16.16
N VAL A 55 -6.99 -23.13 -15.54
CA VAL A 55 -8.30 -22.48 -15.54
C VAL A 55 -8.22 -21.21 -16.37
N VAL A 56 -9.13 -21.06 -17.34
CA VAL A 56 -9.24 -19.85 -18.18
C VAL A 56 -10.60 -19.22 -17.90
N LEU A 57 -10.59 -17.97 -17.41
CA LEU A 57 -11.80 -17.19 -17.19
C LEU A 57 -11.97 -16.23 -18.38
N GLN A 58 -13.13 -16.29 -19.03
CA GLN A 58 -13.46 -15.45 -20.18
C GLN A 58 -14.62 -14.52 -19.80
N PRO A 59 -14.55 -13.22 -20.14
CA PRO A 59 -15.65 -12.30 -19.89
C PRO A 59 -16.85 -12.69 -20.75
N ASP A 60 -18.02 -12.78 -20.12
CA ASP A 60 -19.31 -13.05 -20.75
C ASP A 60 -20.27 -11.93 -20.35
N ALA A 61 -20.64 -11.08 -21.30
CA ALA A 61 -21.51 -9.93 -21.07
C ALA A 61 -22.96 -10.32 -20.76
N GLU A 62 -23.38 -11.54 -21.14
CA GLU A 62 -24.74 -12.05 -20.95
C GLU A 62 -24.87 -12.87 -19.66
N LEU A 63 -23.75 -13.23 -19.01
CA LEU A 63 -23.76 -14.04 -17.79
C LEU A 63 -24.61 -13.43 -16.68
N GLY A 64 -24.53 -12.11 -16.47
CA GLY A 64 -25.33 -11.41 -15.45
C GLY A 64 -26.83 -11.58 -15.71
N THR A 65 -27.29 -11.25 -16.91
CA THR A 65 -28.68 -11.39 -17.33
C THR A 65 -29.16 -12.84 -17.20
N ARG A 66 -28.36 -13.82 -17.65
CA ARG A 66 -28.70 -15.24 -17.54
C ARG A 66 -28.86 -15.69 -16.09
N LEU A 67 -27.97 -15.26 -15.18
CA LEU A 67 -28.09 -15.58 -13.76
C LEU A 67 -29.36 -14.98 -13.14
N GLU A 68 -29.73 -13.75 -13.53
CA GLU A 68 -30.97 -13.09 -13.09
C GLU A 68 -32.22 -13.80 -13.63
N GLU A 69 -32.20 -14.23 -14.89
CA GLU A 69 -33.29 -14.99 -15.50
C GLU A 69 -33.45 -16.38 -14.88
N GLU A 70 -32.35 -17.08 -14.63
CA GLU A 70 -32.31 -18.36 -13.91
C GLU A 70 -32.87 -18.20 -12.49
N GLU A 71 -32.47 -17.15 -11.77
CA GLU A 71 -33.00 -16.84 -10.44
C GLU A 71 -34.50 -16.52 -10.49
N THR A 72 -34.93 -15.68 -11.43
CA THR A 72 -36.34 -15.28 -11.60
C THR A 72 -37.21 -16.49 -11.92
N THR A 73 -36.74 -17.37 -12.80
CA THR A 73 -37.44 -18.61 -13.16
C THR A 73 -37.56 -19.53 -11.95
N ARG A 74 -36.46 -19.74 -11.22
CA ARG A 74 -36.46 -20.54 -9.99
C ARG A 74 -37.43 -19.99 -8.94
N LEU A 75 -37.51 -18.67 -8.79
CA LEU A 75 -38.47 -18.02 -7.89
C LEU A 75 -39.92 -18.17 -8.36
N ALA A 76 -40.17 -18.09 -9.67
CA ALA A 76 -41.50 -18.29 -10.25
C ALA A 76 -42.00 -19.74 -10.08
N GLU A 77 -41.12 -20.72 -10.32
CA GLU A 77 -41.40 -22.14 -10.08
C GLU A 77 -41.67 -22.42 -8.61
N ALA A 78 -40.81 -21.91 -7.71
CA ALA A 78 -41.02 -22.04 -6.27
C ALA A 78 -42.38 -21.46 -5.85
N ARG A 79 -42.76 -20.30 -6.38
CA ARG A 79 -44.07 -19.68 -6.14
C ARG A 79 -45.23 -20.51 -6.69
N ALA A 80 -45.09 -21.11 -7.87
CA ALA A 80 -46.15 -21.90 -8.49
C ALA A 80 -46.50 -23.18 -7.69
N HIS A 81 -45.56 -23.68 -6.88
CA HIS A 81 -45.79 -24.82 -5.98
C HIS A 81 -46.44 -24.44 -4.64
N LEU A 82 -46.61 -23.14 -4.34
CA LEU A 82 -47.24 -22.68 -3.11
C LEU A 82 -48.76 -22.60 -3.29
N SER A 83 -49.50 -23.14 -2.31
CA SER A 83 -50.93 -22.91 -2.21
C SER A 83 -51.23 -21.49 -1.75
N HIS A 84 -52.50 -21.08 -1.82
CA HIS A 84 -52.91 -19.77 -1.33
C HIS A 84 -52.60 -19.59 0.17
N ALA A 85 -52.81 -20.64 0.98
CA ALA A 85 -52.50 -20.62 2.40
C ALA A 85 -50.98 -20.47 2.65
N ASP A 86 -50.15 -21.16 1.87
CA ASP A 86 -48.69 -21.05 2.00
C ASP A 86 -48.19 -19.64 1.64
N LEU A 87 -48.83 -18.99 0.65
CA LEU A 87 -48.51 -17.60 0.29
C LEU A 87 -48.89 -16.62 1.40
N GLU A 88 -50.06 -16.79 2.02
CA GLU A 88 -50.47 -15.97 3.17
C GLU A 88 -49.51 -16.15 4.36
N GLU A 89 -49.08 -17.38 4.64
CA GLU A 89 -48.10 -17.67 5.70
C GLU A 89 -46.73 -17.04 5.41
N LEU A 90 -46.26 -17.08 4.15
CA LEU A 90 -44.99 -16.48 3.75
C LEU A 90 -45.01 -14.95 3.91
N VAL A 91 -46.11 -14.30 3.54
CA VAL A 91 -46.29 -12.86 3.75
C VAL A 91 -46.27 -12.53 5.24
N ALA A 92 -47.06 -13.23 6.05
CA ALA A 92 -47.10 -13.02 7.50
C ALA A 92 -45.73 -13.26 8.16
N SER A 93 -44.98 -14.27 7.71
CA SER A 93 -43.62 -14.56 8.19
C SER A 93 -42.63 -13.46 7.80
N THR A 94 -42.76 -12.91 6.59
CA THR A 94 -41.93 -11.80 6.11
C THR A 94 -42.20 -10.53 6.91
N GLU A 95 -43.47 -10.21 7.18
CA GLU A 95 -43.85 -9.07 8.02
C GLU A 95 -43.34 -9.23 9.45
N LYS A 96 -43.49 -10.42 10.04
CA LYS A 96 -42.95 -10.74 11.35
C LYS A 96 -41.42 -10.58 11.38
N LEU A 97 -40.71 -11.08 10.38
CA LEU A 97 -39.25 -10.94 10.30
C LEU A 97 -38.83 -9.47 10.22
N LYS A 98 -39.50 -8.65 9.41
CA LYS A 98 -39.23 -7.21 9.33
C LYS A 98 -39.45 -6.53 10.68
N HIS A 99 -40.58 -6.81 11.33
CA HIS A 99 -40.85 -6.28 12.67
C HIS A 99 -39.75 -6.67 13.66
N LEU A 100 -39.27 -7.91 13.65
CA LEU A 100 -38.18 -8.37 14.52
C LEU A 100 -36.85 -7.66 14.24
N GLN A 101 -36.53 -7.38 12.97
CA GLN A 101 -35.29 -6.68 12.59
C GLN A 101 -35.32 -5.19 12.91
N GLU A 102 -36.50 -4.57 12.86
CA GLU A 102 -36.69 -3.14 13.13
C GLU A 102 -36.94 -2.84 14.61
N GLN A 103 -37.37 -3.84 15.39
CA GLN A 103 -37.59 -3.70 16.81
C GLN A 103 -36.26 -3.59 17.56
N PRO A 104 -36.00 -2.48 18.28
CA PRO A 104 -34.80 -2.37 19.10
C PRO A 104 -34.85 -3.36 20.27
N ASP A 105 -33.68 -3.91 20.62
CA ASP A 105 -33.53 -4.77 21.80
C ASP A 105 -33.93 -4.02 23.09
N ALA A 106 -34.57 -4.73 24.02
CA ALA A 106 -34.94 -4.16 25.30
C ALA A 106 -33.68 -3.79 26.12
N PRO A 107 -33.65 -2.64 26.82
CA PRO A 107 -32.51 -2.25 27.65
C PRO A 107 -32.09 -3.30 28.69
N GLU A 108 -33.06 -4.07 29.20
CA GLU A 108 -32.87 -5.17 30.16
C GLU A 108 -32.10 -6.35 29.55
N ASP A 109 -32.31 -6.63 28.26
CA ASP A 109 -31.60 -7.68 27.52
C ASP A 109 -30.19 -7.23 27.16
N LEU A 110 -30.04 -5.99 26.70
CA LEU A 110 -28.72 -5.38 26.47
C LEU A 110 -27.88 -5.34 27.76
N ALA A 111 -28.50 -5.13 28.92
CA ALA A 111 -27.83 -5.12 30.21
C ALA A 111 -27.27 -6.49 30.65
N LYS A 112 -27.71 -7.60 30.03
CA LYS A 112 -27.16 -8.95 30.28
C LYS A 112 -25.82 -9.16 29.59
N LEU A 113 -25.47 -8.34 28.60
CA LEU A 113 -24.19 -8.43 27.91
C LEU A 113 -23.07 -7.86 28.80
N PRO A 114 -21.98 -8.60 29.04
CA PRO A 114 -20.87 -8.11 29.83
C PRO A 114 -20.22 -6.90 29.15
N ARG A 115 -19.98 -5.84 29.93
CA ARG A 115 -19.36 -4.59 29.47
C ARG A 115 -18.26 -4.15 30.42
N LEU A 116 -17.22 -3.55 29.85
CA LEU A 116 -16.22 -2.82 30.62
C LEU A 116 -16.88 -1.59 31.26
N GLN A 117 -16.41 -1.23 32.44
CA GLN A 117 -16.77 0.01 33.12
C GLN A 117 -15.84 1.14 32.67
N LEU A 118 -16.28 2.39 32.82
CA LEU A 118 -15.42 3.54 32.55
C LEU A 118 -14.14 3.52 33.42
N SER A 119 -14.22 2.91 34.60
CA SER A 119 -13.07 2.70 35.50
C SER A 119 -12.04 1.70 34.99
N ASP A 120 -12.38 0.85 34.02
CA ASP A 120 -11.46 -0.12 33.42
C ASP A 120 -10.58 0.53 32.32
N LEU A 121 -10.90 1.77 31.91
CA LEU A 121 -10.14 2.51 30.92
C LEU A 121 -9.02 3.32 31.55
N ASP A 122 -7.83 3.26 30.95
CA ASP A 122 -6.73 4.15 31.30
C ASP A 122 -7.13 5.60 30.99
N LYS A 123 -6.97 6.48 31.98
CA LYS A 123 -7.30 7.91 31.85
C LYS A 123 -6.23 8.67 31.09
N ALA A 124 -5.00 8.13 31.04
CA ALA A 124 -3.90 8.73 30.31
C ALA A 124 -3.84 8.16 28.88
N ILE A 125 -3.65 9.04 27.90
CA ILE A 125 -3.32 8.60 26.54
C ILE A 125 -1.89 8.06 26.52
N LYS A 126 -1.66 7.02 25.70
CA LYS A 126 -0.30 6.53 25.46
C LYS A 126 0.48 7.57 24.65
N THR A 127 1.53 8.12 25.25
CA THR A 127 2.44 9.05 24.57
C THR A 127 3.60 8.29 23.94
N VAL A 128 3.85 8.50 22.65
CA VAL A 128 5.04 7.96 21.97
C VAL A 128 6.20 8.93 22.18
N PRO A 129 7.37 8.48 22.69
CA PRO A 129 8.55 9.32 22.78
C PRO A 129 8.88 9.92 21.42
N ARG A 130 9.03 11.25 21.38
CA ARG A 130 9.35 12.00 20.17
C ARG A 130 10.39 13.05 20.52
N GLN A 131 11.49 13.07 19.78
CA GLN A 131 12.49 14.14 19.82
C GLN A 131 12.54 14.77 18.43
N GLU A 132 12.53 16.09 18.39
CA GLU A 132 12.63 16.87 17.16
C GLU A 132 14.05 17.41 17.06
N ASP A 133 14.74 17.02 16.00
CA ASP A 133 16.11 17.43 15.73
C ASP A 133 16.22 18.01 14.31
N GLN A 134 17.41 18.52 13.99
CA GLN A 134 17.76 18.92 12.64
C GLN A 134 19.06 18.27 12.22
N ILE A 135 19.05 17.61 11.07
CA ILE A 135 20.24 17.01 10.45
C ILE A 135 20.40 17.63 9.07
N ALA A 136 21.56 18.23 8.80
CA ALA A 136 21.83 18.96 7.56
C ALA A 136 20.76 20.03 7.17
N GLY A 137 20.09 20.62 8.17
CA GLY A 137 19.01 21.60 7.99
C GLY A 137 17.62 21.00 7.71
N VAL A 138 17.46 19.68 7.73
CA VAL A 138 16.19 18.97 7.57
C VAL A 138 15.63 18.58 8.94
N PRO A 139 14.34 18.84 9.21
CA PRO A 139 13.67 18.34 10.41
C PRO A 139 13.67 16.80 10.45
N VAL A 140 14.10 16.24 11.58
CA VAL A 140 14.09 14.79 11.83
C VAL A 140 13.29 14.50 13.09
N LEU A 141 12.31 13.60 12.96
CA LEU A 141 11.53 13.08 14.08
C LEU A 141 12.14 11.77 14.56
N HIS A 142 12.65 11.75 15.78
CA HIS A 142 13.21 10.57 16.41
C HIS A 142 12.23 9.92 17.38
N HIS A 143 12.12 8.60 17.28
CA HIS A 143 11.34 7.76 18.18
C HIS A 143 12.23 6.68 18.79
N ASP A 144 12.66 6.89 20.03
CA ASP A 144 13.40 5.90 20.82
C ASP A 144 12.43 4.81 21.32
N LEU A 145 12.35 3.74 20.56
CA LEU A 145 11.49 2.59 20.82
C LEU A 145 12.31 1.30 20.74
N PHE A 146 11.92 0.30 21.53
CA PHE A 146 12.48 -1.03 21.40
C PHE A 146 12.01 -1.67 20.08
N THR A 147 12.90 -1.73 19.10
CA THR A 147 12.63 -2.24 17.74
C THR A 147 13.30 -3.57 17.43
N ASN A 148 13.85 -4.26 18.44
CA ASN A 148 14.54 -5.55 18.28
C ASN A 148 15.65 -5.52 17.22
N GLY A 149 16.47 -4.45 17.22
CA GLY A 149 17.62 -4.29 16.31
C GLY A 149 17.27 -3.81 14.90
N ILE A 150 16.04 -3.34 14.67
CA ILE A 150 15.59 -2.81 13.37
C ILE A 150 15.52 -1.28 13.44
N ALA A 151 16.07 -0.61 12.45
CA ALA A 151 15.86 0.81 12.22
C ALA A 151 14.78 0.99 11.14
N TYR A 152 13.84 1.90 11.39
CA TYR A 152 12.85 2.35 10.42
C TYR A 152 13.15 3.79 10.04
N LEU A 153 13.25 4.04 8.73
CA LEU A 153 13.56 5.35 8.20
C LEU A 153 12.50 5.74 7.17
N ASP A 154 11.96 6.95 7.31
CA ASP A 154 11.12 7.59 6.30
C ASP A 154 11.84 8.86 5.82
N VAL A 155 11.99 8.99 4.51
CA VAL A 155 12.53 10.18 3.84
C VAL A 155 11.40 10.78 3.02
N GLY A 156 10.86 11.91 3.48
CA GLY A 156 9.71 12.59 2.90
C GLY A 156 10.10 13.78 2.04
N CYS A 157 9.61 13.80 0.81
CA CYS A 157 9.67 14.95 -0.10
C CYS A 157 8.31 15.68 -0.07
N ASP A 158 8.31 16.99 0.15
CA ASP A 158 7.08 17.80 0.19
C ASP A 158 6.46 17.90 -1.21
N LEU A 159 5.22 17.45 -1.37
CA LEU A 159 4.50 17.51 -2.64
C LEU A 159 4.06 18.93 -2.98
N ARG A 160 4.02 19.86 -2.03
CA ARG A 160 3.56 21.25 -2.25
C ARG A 160 4.40 22.04 -3.24
N VAL A 161 5.59 21.57 -3.61
CA VAL A 161 6.42 22.18 -4.67
C VAL A 161 5.93 21.83 -6.08
N LEU A 162 4.99 20.88 -6.21
CA LEU A 162 4.53 20.40 -7.50
C LEU A 162 3.33 21.18 -8.05
N PRO A 163 3.37 21.57 -9.32
CA PRO A 163 2.18 21.95 -10.07
C PRO A 163 1.09 20.86 -10.00
N GLN A 164 -0.16 21.28 -9.96
CA GLN A 164 -1.30 20.38 -9.71
C GLN A 164 -1.43 19.28 -10.77
N GLU A 165 -1.06 19.56 -12.01
CA GLU A 165 -1.10 18.63 -13.14
C GLU A 165 -0.12 17.45 -13.01
N LEU A 166 0.89 17.58 -12.14
CA LEU A 166 1.87 16.52 -11.88
C LEU A 166 1.45 15.61 -10.72
N LEU A 167 0.45 16.00 -9.91
CA LEU A 167 0.01 15.21 -8.75
C LEU A 167 -0.46 13.80 -9.12
N PRO A 168 -1.21 13.57 -10.23
CA PRO A 168 -1.61 12.22 -10.62
C PRO A 168 -0.43 11.29 -10.96
N TYR A 169 0.76 11.82 -11.30
CA TYR A 169 1.93 10.98 -11.60
C TYR A 169 2.56 10.38 -10.34
N ILE A 170 2.31 10.93 -9.16
CA ILE A 170 3.06 10.60 -7.93
C ILE A 170 3.03 9.12 -7.51
N PRO A 171 1.91 8.40 -7.58
CA PRO A 171 1.93 6.96 -7.26
C PRO A 171 2.86 6.18 -8.17
N LEU A 172 2.83 6.44 -9.48
CA LEU A 172 3.70 5.77 -10.46
C LEU A 172 5.14 6.27 -10.37
N PHE A 173 5.37 7.54 -10.09
CA PHE A 173 6.72 8.09 -9.87
C PHE A 173 7.39 7.40 -8.68
N GLY A 174 6.71 7.32 -7.54
CA GLY A 174 7.24 6.62 -6.36
C GLY A 174 7.57 5.14 -6.63
N ARG A 175 6.73 4.46 -7.42
CA ARG A 175 6.97 3.09 -7.87
C ARG A 175 8.16 2.99 -8.83
N ALA A 176 8.25 3.91 -9.80
CA ALA A 176 9.30 3.98 -10.80
C ALA A 176 10.70 4.07 -10.17
N LEU A 177 10.85 4.88 -9.12
CA LEU A 177 12.12 5.00 -8.37
C LEU A 177 12.66 3.65 -7.87
N LEU A 178 11.77 2.68 -7.58
CA LEU A 178 12.16 1.38 -7.02
C LEU A 178 12.15 0.26 -8.07
N GLU A 179 11.50 0.44 -9.22
CA GLU A 179 11.21 -0.65 -10.18
C GLU A 179 11.75 -0.41 -11.60
N MET A 180 12.46 0.70 -11.86
CA MET A 180 13.10 1.01 -13.15
C MET A 180 14.64 0.89 -13.12
N GLY A 181 15.23 0.66 -11.95
CA GLY A 181 16.68 0.61 -11.77
C GLY A 181 17.31 2.00 -11.66
N THR A 182 18.62 2.05 -11.74
CA THR A 182 19.42 3.28 -11.65
C THR A 182 20.39 3.35 -12.82
N GLU A 183 21.14 4.45 -12.96
CA GLU A 183 22.22 4.58 -13.94
C GLU A 183 23.27 3.45 -13.86
N ARG A 184 23.38 2.82 -12.67
CA ARG A 184 24.42 1.84 -12.35
C ARG A 184 23.90 0.41 -12.20
N MET A 185 22.58 0.23 -12.10
CA MET A 185 21.94 -1.05 -11.78
C MET A 185 20.68 -1.23 -12.61
N SER A 186 20.50 -2.41 -13.20
CA SER A 186 19.19 -2.81 -13.72
C SER A 186 18.15 -2.87 -12.60
N PHE A 187 16.86 -2.86 -12.97
CA PHE A 187 15.79 -2.99 -11.97
C PHE A 187 15.87 -4.32 -11.20
N VAL A 188 16.38 -5.39 -11.81
CA VAL A 188 16.58 -6.69 -11.16
C VAL A 188 17.67 -6.59 -10.09
N GLU A 189 18.81 -5.99 -10.41
CA GLU A 189 19.92 -5.80 -9.48
C GLU A 189 19.52 -4.88 -8.32
N LEU A 190 18.79 -3.79 -8.59
CA LEU A 190 18.26 -2.90 -7.55
C LEU A 190 17.32 -3.65 -6.59
N GLN A 191 16.40 -4.46 -7.11
CA GLN A 191 15.48 -5.25 -6.29
C GLN A 191 16.22 -6.31 -5.46
N GLN A 192 17.23 -6.97 -6.03
CA GLN A 192 18.11 -7.89 -5.30
C GLN A 192 18.90 -7.18 -4.19
N ARG A 193 19.40 -5.98 -4.45
CA ARG A 193 20.11 -5.16 -3.46
C ARG A 193 19.19 -4.75 -2.31
N ILE A 194 17.99 -4.26 -2.60
CA ILE A 194 16.96 -3.95 -1.59
C ILE A 194 16.67 -5.20 -0.75
N GLY A 195 16.38 -6.33 -1.38
CA GLY A 195 16.00 -7.57 -0.69
C GLY A 195 17.13 -8.25 0.10
N SER A 196 18.39 -8.04 -0.27
CA SER A 196 19.54 -8.65 0.40
C SER A 196 20.14 -7.79 1.51
N GLN A 197 20.04 -6.47 1.42
CA GLN A 197 20.66 -5.53 2.36
C GLN A 197 19.65 -4.92 3.35
N THR A 198 18.35 -4.98 3.04
CA THR A 198 17.30 -4.33 3.85
C THR A 198 16.15 -5.29 4.15
N GLY A 199 15.21 -4.86 4.99
CA GLY A 199 13.92 -5.53 5.19
C GLY A 199 12.83 -5.06 4.21
N GLY A 200 13.18 -4.25 3.22
CA GLY A 200 12.28 -3.67 2.22
C GLY A 200 12.32 -2.14 2.21
N LEU A 201 12.07 -1.58 1.03
CA LEU A 201 11.92 -0.15 0.75
C LEU A 201 10.66 0.04 -0.09
N SER A 202 9.86 1.05 0.23
CA SER A 202 8.58 1.33 -0.44
C SER A 202 8.32 2.82 -0.53
N ALA A 203 7.64 3.25 -1.60
CA ALA A 203 7.18 4.62 -1.75
C ALA A 203 5.69 4.72 -1.38
N HIS A 204 5.29 5.76 -0.65
CA HIS A 204 3.88 6.04 -0.38
C HIS A 204 3.62 7.53 -0.18
N SER A 205 2.44 7.98 -0.61
CA SER A 205 2.00 9.36 -0.38
C SER A 205 1.23 9.48 0.94
N LEU A 206 1.63 10.44 1.76
CA LEU A 206 0.90 10.90 2.93
C LEU A 206 0.17 12.19 2.56
N VAL A 207 -1.14 12.23 2.82
CA VAL A 207 -1.94 13.44 2.72
C VAL A 207 -2.81 13.53 3.95
N GLY A 208 -2.84 14.69 4.60
CA GLY A 208 -3.69 14.91 5.76
C GLY A 208 -3.99 16.38 6.04
N PRO A 209 -5.12 16.66 6.71
CA PRO A 209 -5.44 18.01 7.15
C PRO A 209 -4.46 18.45 8.23
N ARG A 210 -4.16 19.74 8.28
CA ARG A 210 -3.38 20.31 9.38
C ARG A 210 -4.31 20.82 10.49
N PRO A 211 -3.95 20.64 11.78
CA PRO A 211 -4.75 21.16 12.89
C PRO A 211 -4.92 22.68 12.90
N ASP A 212 -3.99 23.41 12.28
CA ASP A 212 -4.01 24.87 12.16
C ASP A 212 -4.92 25.37 11.03
N GLY A 213 -5.56 24.47 10.27
CA GLY A 213 -6.42 24.82 9.14
C GLY A 213 -5.65 25.34 7.91
N GLY A 214 -4.31 25.21 7.90
CA GLY A 214 -3.49 25.53 6.73
C GLY A 214 -3.67 24.51 5.58
N PRO A 215 -2.98 24.73 4.45
CA PRO A 215 -3.00 23.79 3.32
C PRO A 215 -2.63 22.36 3.75
N ALA A 216 -3.20 21.35 3.12
CA ALA A 216 -3.00 19.95 3.46
C ALA A 216 -1.50 19.60 3.53
N ALA A 217 -1.11 18.86 4.56
CA ALA A 217 0.21 18.25 4.61
C ALA A 217 0.25 17.16 3.55
N ALA A 218 1.19 17.24 2.61
CA ALA A 218 1.28 16.35 1.45
C ALA A 218 2.73 15.98 1.19
N TYR A 219 3.08 14.69 1.33
CA TYR A 219 4.45 14.20 1.20
C TYR A 219 4.48 12.91 0.39
N LEU A 220 5.54 12.72 -0.39
CA LEU A 220 5.96 11.41 -0.89
C LEU A 220 7.06 10.87 0.03
N PHE A 221 6.81 9.76 0.71
CA PHE A 221 7.77 9.10 1.57
C PHE A 221 8.39 7.88 0.92
N LEU A 222 9.73 7.83 0.91
CA LEU A 222 10.47 6.59 0.80
C LEU A 222 10.67 6.00 2.20
N ARG A 223 9.96 4.91 2.47
CA ARG A 223 9.96 4.19 3.74
C ARG A 223 10.74 2.91 3.64
N GLY A 224 11.82 2.82 4.41
CA GLY A 224 12.67 1.66 4.50
C GLY A 224 12.76 1.11 5.92
N LYS A 225 13.17 -0.15 6.00
CA LYS A 225 13.60 -0.75 7.26
C LYS A 225 14.82 -1.62 7.03
N ALA A 226 15.76 -1.62 7.97
CA ALA A 226 16.94 -2.46 7.91
C ALA A 226 17.38 -2.85 9.33
N MET A 227 18.23 -3.87 9.45
CA MET A 227 18.94 -4.08 10.71
C MET A 227 19.75 -2.82 11.04
N ALA A 228 19.92 -2.47 12.31
CA ALA A 228 20.60 -1.25 12.73
C ALA A 228 22.02 -1.11 12.11
N GLU A 229 22.75 -2.21 12.01
CA GLU A 229 24.09 -2.28 11.38
C GLU A 229 24.07 -2.05 9.85
N ARG A 230 22.89 -2.13 9.21
CA ARG A 230 22.66 -2.00 7.76
C ARG A 230 22.00 -0.68 7.37
N VAL A 231 21.88 0.28 8.29
CA VAL A 231 21.24 1.58 7.98
C VAL A 231 22.00 2.33 6.89
N ALA A 232 23.34 2.25 6.87
CA ALA A 232 24.15 2.84 5.82
C ALA A 232 23.82 2.28 4.43
N ASP A 233 23.57 0.96 4.33
CA ASP A 233 23.14 0.32 3.08
C ASP A 233 21.75 0.85 2.65
N LEU A 234 20.82 0.99 3.60
CA LEU A 234 19.49 1.54 3.32
C LEU A 234 19.56 2.99 2.82
N THR A 235 20.29 3.88 3.49
CA THR A 235 20.41 5.28 3.08
C THR A 235 21.14 5.42 1.75
N ALA A 236 22.12 4.56 1.46
CA ALA A 236 22.79 4.51 0.16
C ALA A 236 21.83 4.10 -0.97
N ILE A 237 20.94 3.12 -0.72
CA ILE A 237 19.90 2.77 -1.70
C ILE A 237 18.93 3.94 -1.89
N VAL A 238 18.48 4.59 -0.82
CA VAL A 238 17.60 5.77 -0.91
C VAL A 238 18.25 6.89 -1.74
N ARG A 239 19.53 7.13 -1.52
CA ARG A 239 20.33 8.09 -2.30
C ARG A 239 20.32 7.72 -3.79
N ASP A 240 20.64 6.47 -4.10
CA ASP A 240 20.74 6.00 -5.49
C ASP A 240 19.41 6.07 -6.23
N VAL A 241 18.29 5.71 -5.59
CA VAL A 241 16.97 5.77 -6.24
C VAL A 241 16.49 7.20 -6.43
N LEU A 242 16.80 8.12 -5.50
CA LEU A 242 16.40 9.53 -5.61
C LEU A 242 17.23 10.29 -6.66
N LEU A 243 18.55 10.06 -6.69
CA LEU A 243 19.47 10.84 -7.53
C LEU A 243 19.80 10.18 -8.87
N GLU A 244 19.92 8.86 -8.91
CA GLU A 244 20.36 8.09 -10.08
C GLU A 244 19.26 7.17 -10.64
N GLY A 245 18.04 7.22 -10.08
CA GLY A 245 16.90 6.42 -10.55
C GLY A 245 16.58 6.70 -12.01
N ARG A 246 16.44 5.65 -12.82
CA ARG A 246 16.11 5.77 -14.25
C ARG A 246 14.63 6.06 -14.43
N LEU A 247 14.32 7.01 -15.30
CA LEU A 247 12.96 7.40 -15.69
C LEU A 247 12.77 7.35 -17.21
N ASP A 248 13.70 6.72 -17.93
CA ASP A 248 13.80 6.67 -19.39
C ASP A 248 13.35 5.32 -20.01
N ASP A 249 12.97 4.35 -19.19
CA ASP A 249 12.50 3.02 -19.65
C ASP A 249 10.99 3.03 -19.94
N GLN A 250 10.64 3.36 -21.19
CA GLN A 250 9.25 3.42 -21.67
C GLN A 250 8.49 2.11 -21.49
N GLU A 251 9.11 0.97 -21.82
CA GLU A 251 8.44 -0.34 -21.79
C GLU A 251 8.09 -0.72 -20.35
N ARG A 252 9.04 -0.52 -19.43
CA ARG A 252 8.85 -0.80 -18.02
C ARG A 252 7.80 0.13 -17.41
N PHE A 253 7.84 1.43 -17.71
CA PHE A 253 6.85 2.37 -17.19
C PHE A 253 5.44 2.09 -17.75
N LEU A 254 5.33 1.72 -19.03
CA LEU A 254 4.07 1.27 -19.64
C LEU A 254 3.51 0.04 -18.92
N GLN A 255 4.35 -0.95 -18.61
CA GLN A 255 3.94 -2.13 -17.86
C GLN A 255 3.38 -1.73 -16.49
N MET A 256 4.05 -0.85 -15.76
CA MET A 256 3.57 -0.37 -14.46
C MET A 256 2.22 0.34 -14.57
N ALA A 257 2.03 1.21 -15.56
CA ALA A 257 0.76 1.91 -15.79
C ALA A 257 -0.37 0.94 -16.15
N LEU A 258 -0.10 -0.10 -16.95
CA LEU A 258 -1.07 -1.14 -17.29
C LEU A 258 -1.47 -1.97 -16.06
N GLU A 259 -0.51 -2.35 -15.23
CA GLU A 259 -0.76 -3.08 -13.97
C GLU A 259 -1.56 -2.22 -12.98
N GLU A 260 -1.22 -0.94 -12.83
CA GLU A 260 -1.91 -0.01 -11.95
C GLU A 260 -3.36 0.21 -12.42
N ARG A 261 -3.59 0.38 -13.74
CA ARG A 261 -4.95 0.46 -14.30
C ARG A 261 -5.73 -0.82 -14.02
N ALA A 262 -5.13 -1.99 -14.25
CA ALA A 262 -5.80 -3.27 -14.01
C ALA A 262 -6.16 -3.45 -12.53
N SER A 263 -5.27 -3.07 -11.62
CA SER A 263 -5.52 -3.07 -10.17
C SER A 263 -6.66 -2.13 -9.80
N ALA A 264 -6.65 -0.90 -10.32
CA ALA A 264 -7.70 0.09 -10.09
C ALA A 264 -9.07 -0.38 -10.60
N GLU A 265 -9.14 -0.96 -11.81
CA GLU A 265 -10.37 -1.51 -12.40
C GLU A 265 -10.89 -2.72 -11.61
N ALA A 266 -10.01 -3.65 -11.25
CA ALA A 266 -10.36 -4.83 -10.44
C ALA A 266 -10.83 -4.46 -9.03
N GLY A 267 -10.38 -3.32 -8.50
CA GLY A 267 -10.78 -2.79 -7.20
C GLY A 267 -12.16 -2.12 -7.18
N LEU A 268 -12.72 -1.72 -8.33
CA LEU A 268 -13.97 -0.97 -8.39
C LEU A 268 -15.16 -1.75 -7.83
N VAL A 269 -15.39 -2.96 -8.34
CA VAL A 269 -16.55 -3.79 -7.97
C VAL A 269 -16.52 -4.22 -6.50
N PRO A 270 -15.45 -4.86 -5.99
CA PRO A 270 -15.39 -5.25 -4.57
C PRO A 270 -15.25 -4.04 -3.62
N GLY A 271 -14.83 -2.88 -4.13
CA GLY A 271 -14.50 -1.68 -3.35
C GLY A 271 -15.39 -0.47 -3.55
N GLY A 272 -16.57 -0.60 -4.18
CA GLY A 272 -17.37 0.54 -4.66
C GLY A 272 -17.68 1.61 -3.60
N HIS A 273 -17.95 1.21 -2.36
CA HIS A 273 -18.16 2.14 -1.24
C HIS A 273 -16.95 3.06 -0.97
N ARG A 274 -15.71 2.57 -1.13
CA ARG A 274 -14.49 3.37 -0.99
C ARG A 274 -14.33 4.37 -2.13
N VAL A 275 -14.69 3.97 -3.35
CA VAL A 275 -14.67 4.85 -4.53
C VAL A 275 -15.64 6.01 -4.32
N VAL A 276 -16.88 5.71 -3.92
CA VAL A 276 -17.90 6.74 -3.62
C VAL A 276 -17.43 7.67 -2.51
N LEU A 277 -16.93 7.13 -1.40
CA LEU A 277 -16.45 7.94 -0.27
C LEU A 277 -15.30 8.87 -0.67
N THR A 278 -14.35 8.39 -1.47
CA THR A 278 -13.22 9.20 -1.97
C THR A 278 -13.73 10.32 -2.86
N ARG A 279 -14.66 10.01 -3.78
CA ARG A 279 -15.25 11.00 -4.69
C ARG A 279 -16.03 12.09 -3.95
N LEU A 280 -16.77 11.72 -2.91
CA LEU A 280 -17.49 12.68 -2.06
C LEU A 280 -16.51 13.57 -1.29
N ARG A 281 -15.52 12.97 -0.61
CA ARG A 281 -14.49 13.72 0.14
C ARG A 281 -13.73 14.73 -0.71
N ALA A 282 -13.52 14.42 -1.99
CA ALA A 282 -12.87 15.32 -2.93
C ALA A 282 -13.55 16.68 -3.11
N GLN A 283 -14.82 16.80 -2.73
CA GLN A 283 -15.58 18.05 -2.84
C GLN A 283 -15.52 18.91 -1.57
N PHE A 284 -15.06 18.35 -0.44
CA PHE A 284 -15.11 19.03 0.86
C PHE A 284 -13.80 19.71 1.25
N ASP A 285 -12.65 19.08 0.97
CA ASP A 285 -11.35 19.63 1.36
C ASP A 285 -10.22 19.22 0.41
N GLU A 286 -9.09 19.94 0.52
CA GLU A 286 -7.89 19.72 -0.30
C GLU A 286 -7.30 18.31 -0.08
N THR A 287 -7.47 17.71 1.11
CA THR A 287 -6.97 16.35 1.41
C THR A 287 -7.74 15.29 0.62
N GLY A 288 -9.07 15.39 0.62
CA GLY A 288 -9.95 14.54 -0.17
C GLY A 288 -9.69 14.72 -1.67
N TRP A 289 -9.47 15.96 -2.12
CA TRP A 289 -9.17 16.24 -3.52
C TRP A 289 -7.85 15.60 -3.96
N LEU A 290 -6.78 15.74 -3.17
CA LEU A 290 -5.48 15.09 -3.41
C LEU A 290 -5.60 13.55 -3.44
N ALA A 291 -6.37 12.97 -2.52
CA ALA A 291 -6.62 11.54 -2.50
C ALA A 291 -7.33 11.07 -3.78
N GLU A 292 -8.29 11.85 -4.29
CA GLU A 292 -9.01 11.57 -5.54
C GLU A 292 -8.09 11.69 -6.78
N GLN A 293 -7.19 12.68 -6.82
CA GLN A 293 -6.22 12.83 -7.91
C GLN A 293 -5.18 11.70 -7.97
N MET A 294 -4.78 11.16 -6.83
CA MET A 294 -3.73 10.14 -6.76
C MET A 294 -4.23 8.70 -6.65
N ARG A 295 -5.45 8.46 -6.18
CA ARG A 295 -5.97 7.09 -5.90
C ARG A 295 -7.46 6.91 -6.17
N GLY A 296 -8.14 7.96 -6.60
CA GLY A 296 -9.60 7.94 -6.80
C GLY A 296 -10.02 7.60 -8.23
N LEU A 297 -11.27 7.96 -8.56
CA LEU A 297 -11.80 7.73 -9.89
C LEU A 297 -11.12 8.63 -10.94
N SER A 298 -10.79 9.87 -10.55
CA SER A 298 -10.02 10.80 -11.39
C SER A 298 -8.64 10.24 -11.74
N TYR A 299 -7.99 9.56 -10.79
CA TYR A 299 -6.74 8.85 -11.04
C TYR A 299 -6.91 7.71 -12.06
N LEU A 300 -7.98 6.91 -11.98
CA LEU A 300 -8.25 5.87 -12.98
C LEU A 300 -8.41 6.45 -14.40
N PHE A 301 -9.11 7.57 -14.55
CA PHE A 301 -9.21 8.26 -15.84
C PHE A 301 -7.85 8.78 -16.32
N PHE A 302 -7.06 9.35 -15.41
CA PHE A 302 -5.69 9.73 -15.70
C PHE A 302 -4.84 8.55 -16.18
N LEU A 303 -4.89 7.39 -15.52
CA LEU A 303 -4.15 6.19 -15.94
C LEU A 303 -4.50 5.75 -17.37
N ARG A 304 -5.78 5.80 -17.74
CA ARG A 304 -6.23 5.47 -19.09
C ARG A 304 -5.63 6.40 -20.13
N GLN A 305 -5.62 7.71 -19.86
CA GLN A 305 -5.00 8.68 -20.75
C GLN A 305 -3.48 8.54 -20.77
N LEU A 306 -2.85 8.36 -19.62
CA LEU A 306 -1.39 8.21 -19.49
C LEU A 306 -0.87 7.03 -20.32
N ILE A 307 -1.60 5.91 -20.37
CA ILE A 307 -1.21 4.75 -21.20
C ILE A 307 -1.16 5.12 -22.68
N GLU A 308 -2.11 5.91 -23.18
CA GLU A 308 -2.10 6.39 -24.56
C GLU A 308 -0.98 7.42 -24.78
N ASP A 309 -0.75 8.32 -23.81
CA ASP A 309 0.35 9.29 -23.86
C ASP A 309 1.72 8.59 -23.88
N ILE A 310 1.93 7.53 -23.09
CA ILE A 310 3.17 6.74 -23.09
C ILE A 310 3.42 6.11 -24.46
N ARG A 311 2.36 5.67 -25.15
CA ARG A 311 2.46 5.06 -26.48
C ARG A 311 2.67 6.09 -27.59
N GLY A 312 2.06 7.27 -27.46
CA GLY A 312 2.06 8.32 -28.47
C GLY A 312 3.21 9.32 -28.38
N ASP A 313 3.57 9.74 -27.16
CA ASP A 313 4.57 10.77 -26.88
C ASP A 313 5.30 10.50 -25.54
N TRP A 314 6.11 9.43 -25.53
CA TRP A 314 6.95 9.09 -24.39
C TRP A 314 7.89 10.23 -23.94
N PRO A 315 8.58 10.98 -24.83
CA PRO A 315 9.44 12.08 -24.41
C PRO A 315 8.73 13.12 -23.55
N ALA A 316 7.46 13.44 -23.84
CA ALA A 316 6.68 14.36 -23.01
C ALA A 316 6.35 13.77 -21.63
N VAL A 317 6.03 12.48 -21.54
CA VAL A 317 5.79 11.78 -20.27
C VAL A 317 7.06 11.73 -19.43
N GLN A 318 8.19 11.34 -20.04
CA GLN A 318 9.49 11.32 -19.39
C GLN A 318 9.86 12.71 -18.87
N ALA A 319 9.66 13.76 -19.66
CA ALA A 319 9.94 15.14 -19.23
C ALA A 319 9.13 15.54 -17.98
N ARG A 320 7.88 15.06 -17.83
CA ARG A 320 7.09 15.28 -16.62
C ARG A 320 7.64 14.51 -15.41
N LEU A 321 8.07 13.25 -15.59
CA LEU A 321 8.72 12.48 -14.52
C LEU A 321 10.01 13.15 -14.06
N GLU A 322 10.80 13.66 -14.99
CA GLU A 322 12.03 14.40 -14.71
C GLU A 322 11.77 15.74 -14.03
N GLN A 323 10.71 16.44 -14.45
CA GLN A 323 10.25 17.66 -13.78
C GLN A 323 9.84 17.37 -12.32
N ILE A 324 9.14 16.26 -12.07
CA ILE A 324 8.78 15.83 -10.71
C ILE A 324 10.04 15.56 -9.89
N ARG A 325 11.01 14.82 -10.44
CA ARG A 325 12.29 14.54 -9.77
C ARG A 325 13.02 15.83 -9.39
N ALA A 326 13.16 16.76 -10.34
CA ALA A 326 13.85 18.02 -10.13
C ALA A 326 13.21 18.87 -9.01
N LEU A 327 11.87 18.87 -8.92
CA LEU A 327 11.16 19.64 -7.90
C LEU A 327 11.14 18.94 -6.52
N LEU A 328 10.93 17.61 -6.48
CA LEU A 328 10.77 16.86 -5.22
C LEU A 328 12.08 16.47 -4.56
N VAL A 329 13.11 16.12 -5.34
CA VAL A 329 14.38 15.62 -4.82
C VAL A 329 15.27 16.79 -4.45
N ASN A 330 14.88 17.47 -3.38
CA ASN A 330 15.48 18.71 -2.94
C ASN A 330 15.34 18.84 -1.42
N ARG A 331 16.41 19.25 -0.74
CA ARG A 331 16.49 19.25 0.73
C ARG A 331 15.52 20.20 1.41
N PRO A 332 15.31 21.46 0.94
CA PRO A 332 14.27 22.33 1.45
C PRO A 332 12.86 21.70 1.37
N GLY A 333 12.14 21.67 2.48
CA GLY A 333 10.81 21.08 2.59
C GLY A 333 10.78 19.60 2.95
N MET A 334 11.93 18.90 2.93
CA MET A 334 11.98 17.50 3.35
C MET A 334 11.63 17.32 4.82
N LEU A 335 11.11 16.14 5.15
CA LEU A 335 10.85 15.68 6.51
C LEU A 335 11.35 14.25 6.66
N CYS A 336 12.19 14.01 7.67
CA CYS A 336 12.65 12.66 7.98
C CYS A 336 12.05 12.15 9.27
N ASN A 337 11.83 10.83 9.33
CA ASN A 337 11.42 10.13 10.54
C ASN A 337 12.33 8.93 10.77
N ALA A 338 12.79 8.74 12.00
CA ALA A 338 13.67 7.65 12.40
C ALA A 338 13.13 6.99 13.68
N THR A 339 12.74 5.72 13.58
CA THR A 339 12.38 4.89 14.73
C THR A 339 13.45 3.84 14.94
N VAL A 340 14.20 3.99 16.03
CA VAL A 340 15.39 3.17 16.34
C VAL A 340 15.64 3.21 17.85
N ALA A 341 16.12 2.12 18.42
CA ALA A 341 16.51 2.10 19.84
C ALA A 341 17.70 3.05 20.08
N GLY A 342 17.71 3.74 21.23
CA GLY A 342 18.67 4.82 21.51
C GLY A 342 20.15 4.48 21.32
N GLY A 343 20.55 3.22 21.52
CA GLY A 343 21.93 2.75 21.31
C GLY A 343 22.42 2.80 19.86
N ASP A 344 21.50 2.69 18.89
CA ASP A 344 21.80 2.65 17.46
C ASP A 344 21.59 4.00 16.76
N ARG A 345 21.10 5.00 17.50
CA ARG A 345 20.74 6.32 16.96
C ARG A 345 21.91 7.00 16.26
N ALA A 346 23.08 7.07 16.89
CA ALA A 346 24.21 7.84 16.34
C ALA A 346 24.65 7.35 14.95
N ALA A 347 24.65 6.04 14.71
CA ALA A 347 24.95 5.46 13.40
C ALA A 347 23.86 5.77 12.36
N CYS A 348 22.60 5.78 12.79
CA CYS A 348 21.47 6.19 11.94
C CYS A 348 21.59 7.67 11.55
N ASP A 349 21.88 8.54 12.50
CA ASP A 349 22.00 9.99 12.30
C ASP A 349 23.16 10.30 11.35
N GLN A 350 24.30 9.63 11.51
CA GLN A 350 25.45 9.78 10.61
C GLN A 350 25.12 9.36 9.17
N SER A 351 24.41 8.23 9.00
CA SER A 351 24.03 7.72 7.67
C SER A 351 22.99 8.61 7.00
N LEU A 352 22.03 9.12 7.78
CA LEU A 352 21.04 10.08 7.30
C LEU A 352 21.68 11.41 6.93
N GLU A 353 22.63 11.91 7.73
CA GLU A 353 23.35 13.15 7.43
C GLU A 353 24.14 13.05 6.13
N ALA A 354 24.80 11.91 5.89
CA ALA A 354 25.51 11.66 4.64
C ALA A 354 24.57 11.73 3.42
N LEU A 355 23.42 11.04 3.48
CA LEU A 355 22.38 11.10 2.45
C LEU A 355 21.92 12.55 2.22
N LEU A 356 21.52 13.27 3.27
CA LEU A 356 20.92 14.59 3.14
C LEU A 356 21.89 15.64 2.56
N ARG A 357 23.19 15.52 2.85
CA ARG A 357 24.23 16.41 2.31
C ARG A 357 24.45 16.23 0.81
N GLU A 358 24.15 15.07 0.26
CA GLU A 358 24.22 14.82 -1.19
C GLU A 358 23.02 15.37 -1.96
N LEU A 359 21.90 15.63 -1.28
CA LEU A 359 20.69 16.15 -1.93
C LEU A 359 20.84 17.63 -2.31
N PRO A 360 20.28 18.05 -3.47
CA PRO A 360 20.22 19.44 -3.89
C PRO A 360 19.63 20.37 -2.83
N GLN A 361 19.97 21.66 -2.92
CA GLN A 361 19.43 22.68 -2.03
C GLN A 361 19.05 23.91 -2.85
N GLU A 362 17.99 23.77 -3.63
CA GLU A 362 17.40 24.83 -4.45
C GLU A 362 16.15 25.40 -3.78
N ALA A 363 15.86 26.68 -4.02
CA ALA A 363 14.63 27.28 -3.52
C ALA A 363 13.51 27.04 -4.54
N HIS A 364 12.54 26.20 -4.18
CA HIS A 364 11.30 26.04 -4.95
C HIS A 364 10.14 26.70 -4.21
N PRO A 365 9.39 27.62 -4.85
CA PRO A 365 8.19 28.17 -4.24
C PRO A 365 7.14 27.07 -4.10
N SER A 366 6.30 27.16 -3.05
CA SER A 366 5.12 26.31 -2.96
C SER A 366 4.18 26.60 -4.13
N ALA A 367 3.73 25.55 -4.81
CA ALA A 367 2.68 25.61 -5.80
C ALA A 367 1.33 25.93 -5.13
N SER A 368 0.52 26.70 -5.85
CA SER A 368 -0.88 26.93 -5.48
C SER A 368 -1.73 25.89 -6.20
N TRP A 369 -2.46 25.08 -5.44
CA TRP A 369 -3.46 24.17 -5.98
C TRP A 369 -4.83 24.82 -5.96
N THR A 370 -5.63 24.58 -7.00
CA THR A 370 -6.99 25.14 -7.12
C THR A 370 -8.01 24.01 -7.19
N PRO A 371 -8.30 23.33 -6.07
CA PRO A 371 -9.32 22.29 -6.05
C PRO A 371 -10.71 22.90 -6.32
N ASN A 372 -11.50 22.23 -7.16
CA ASN A 372 -12.91 22.57 -7.35
C ASN A 372 -13.73 22.03 -6.18
N LEU A 373 -13.69 22.74 -5.04
CA LEU A 373 -14.46 22.43 -3.84
C LEU A 373 -15.88 23.01 -3.97
N THR A 374 -16.88 22.32 -3.43
CA THR A 374 -18.30 22.73 -3.46
C THR A 374 -18.74 23.44 -2.21
#